data_AF-A0A9X2ZPQ3-F1
#
_entry.id   AF-A0A9X2ZPQ3-F1
#
_cell.length_a   1.000
_cell.length_b   1.000
_cell.length_c   1.000
_cell.angle_alpha   90.00
_cell.angle_beta   90.00
_cell.angle_gamma   90.00
#
_symmetry.space_group_name_H-M   'P 1'
#
loop_
_entity.id
_entity.type
_entity.pdbx_description
1 polymer ?
#
loop_
_entity_poly.entity_id
_entity_poly.type
_entity_poly.pdbx_seq_one_letter_code
_entity_poly.pdbx_strand_id
1 'polypeptide(L)'
;MNRDYTKDYIELSKEFRKSDASTESIEKLYDLLYELENANRTKQDDLVRSNTYALLGFHKSAYEVFKTVADLTNRKEATKMYVMEEKAKSHKDNFIIKDIRKYREKKEQPKLELSDFVASKKTKNKFKIANKNIVIFNKLTEKEKVSVYLPNEHIEGYLDKIIDYINWLSNCKTELIDFYNNECNEDTANENWYDTLEVYSTRIIIEDSRDIFCSISGGDDFYQDHLLDIEITNSTITSMIYNG
;
A
#
# COMPACT_ATOMS: atom_id res chain seq x y z
N MET A 1 30.06 -16.29 15.97
CA MET A 1 30.02 -15.07 16.81
C MET A 1 28.53 -14.76 16.98
N ASN A 2 27.99 -14.80 18.20
CA ASN A 2 26.57 -14.44 18.39
C ASN A 2 26.44 -12.94 18.15
N ARG A 3 25.61 -12.57 17.17
CA ARG A 3 25.29 -11.17 16.87
C ARG A 3 24.53 -10.58 18.05
N ASP A 4 24.88 -9.36 18.46
CA ASP A 4 24.17 -8.65 19.53
C ASP A 4 23.14 -7.71 18.91
N TYR A 5 21.94 -8.25 18.70
CA TYR A 5 20.82 -7.49 18.13
C TYR A 5 20.38 -6.30 18.98
N THR A 6 20.69 -6.30 20.28
CA THR A 6 20.33 -5.18 21.16
C THR A 6 21.17 -3.95 20.81
N LYS A 7 22.48 -4.16 20.61
CA LYS A 7 23.39 -3.08 20.21
C LYS A 7 23.02 -2.55 18.82
N ASP A 8 22.80 -3.44 17.86
CA ASP A 8 22.40 -3.07 16.50
C ASP A 8 21.13 -2.21 16.51
N TYR A 9 20.09 -2.64 17.24
CA TYR A 9 18.85 -1.88 17.36
C TYR A 9 19.04 -0.48 17.97
N ILE A 10 19.89 -0.34 18.99
CA ILE A 10 20.15 0.98 19.60
C ILE A 10 20.77 1.93 18.58
N GLU A 11 21.76 1.47 17.81
CA GLU A 11 22.42 2.26 16.79
C GLU A 11 21.46 2.63 15.65
N LEU A 12 20.76 1.64 15.09
CA LEU A 12 19.83 1.83 13.99
C LEU A 12 18.63 2.70 14.37
N SER A 13 18.06 2.51 15.57
CA SER A 13 16.93 3.33 16.02
C SER A 13 17.34 4.78 16.30
N LYS A 14 18.61 5.02 16.67
CA LYS A 14 19.16 6.38 16.81
C LYS A 14 19.35 7.03 15.44
N GLU A 15 19.87 6.28 14.47
CA GLU A 15 20.00 6.74 13.09
C GLU A 15 18.64 7.13 12.50
N PHE A 16 17.66 6.23 12.57
CA PHE A 16 16.29 6.43 12.09
C PHE A 16 15.65 7.71 12.63
N ARG A 17 15.76 7.98 13.94
CA ARG A 17 15.21 9.21 14.53
C ARG A 17 16.00 10.46 14.15
N LYS A 18 17.31 10.34 13.95
CA LYS A 18 18.18 11.47 13.58
C LYS A 18 18.00 11.88 12.11
N SER A 19 17.75 10.90 11.24
CA SER A 19 17.56 11.11 9.80
C SER A 19 16.10 11.41 9.42
N ASP A 20 15.21 11.52 10.41
CA ASP A 20 13.77 11.69 10.22
C ASP A 20 13.19 10.60 9.30
N ALA A 21 13.48 9.34 9.64
CA ALA A 21 13.05 8.16 8.88
C ALA A 21 13.49 8.19 7.40
N SER A 22 14.74 8.57 7.13
CA SER A 22 15.30 8.45 5.77
C SER A 22 15.17 7.03 5.22
N THR A 23 15.06 6.90 3.90
CA THR A 23 14.97 5.61 3.20
C THR A 23 16.04 4.62 3.66
N GLU A 24 17.31 5.05 3.73
CA GLU A 24 18.41 4.18 4.16
C GLU A 24 18.21 3.66 5.60
N SER A 25 17.74 4.52 6.51
CA SER A 25 17.51 4.12 7.90
C SER A 25 16.33 3.16 8.05
N ILE A 26 15.28 3.31 7.22
CA ILE A 26 14.16 2.39 7.13
C ILE A 26 14.64 1.02 6.64
N GLU A 27 15.43 1.00 5.56
CA GLU A 27 15.97 -0.24 4.99
C GLU A 27 16.80 -1.02 6.01
N LYS A 28 17.69 -0.34 6.75
CA LYS A 28 18.49 -0.97 7.81
C LYS A 28 17.63 -1.57 8.93
N LEU A 29 16.53 -0.90 9.32
CA LEU A 29 15.59 -1.45 10.31
C LEU A 29 14.86 -2.68 9.78
N TYR A 30 14.49 -2.69 8.50
CA TYR A 30 13.90 -3.86 7.86
C TYR A 30 14.88 -5.03 7.76
N ASP A 31 16.15 -4.77 7.44
CA ASP A 31 17.17 -5.80 7.39
C ASP A 31 17.36 -6.45 8.77
N LEU A 32 17.42 -5.63 9.83
CA LEU A 32 17.41 -6.13 11.22
C LEU A 32 16.14 -6.95 11.51
N LEU A 33 14.97 -6.48 11.09
CA LEU A 33 13.70 -7.17 11.31
C LEU A 33 13.68 -8.55 10.65
N TYR A 34 14.07 -8.65 9.39
CA TYR A 34 14.09 -9.92 8.65
C TYR A 34 15.09 -10.91 9.24
N GLU A 35 16.23 -10.44 9.74
CA GLU A 35 17.15 -11.31 10.46
C GLU A 35 16.53 -11.86 11.75
N LEU A 36 15.88 -11.01 12.55
CA LEU A 36 15.22 -11.40 13.80
C LEU A 36 14.06 -12.36 13.58
N GLU A 37 13.34 -12.24 12.46
CA GLU A 37 12.28 -13.19 12.08
C GLU A 37 12.80 -14.60 11.78
N ASN A 38 14.07 -14.71 11.35
CA ASN A 38 14.73 -15.96 10.97
C ASN A 38 15.68 -16.51 12.04
N ALA A 39 15.96 -15.77 13.11
CA ALA A 39 16.87 -16.17 14.17
C ALA A 39 16.25 -17.15 15.18
N ASN A 40 17.12 -17.85 15.93
CA ASN A 40 16.70 -18.63 17.09
C ASN A 40 16.22 -17.68 18.20
N ARG A 41 14.94 -17.80 18.57
CA ARG A 41 14.23 -16.83 19.41
C ARG A 41 14.66 -16.91 20.86
N THR A 42 15.54 -15.99 21.29
CA THR A 42 15.71 -15.71 22.72
C THR A 42 14.70 -14.64 23.17
N LYS A 43 14.44 -14.57 24.47
CA LYS A 43 13.62 -13.50 25.06
C LYS A 43 14.13 -12.10 24.65
N GLN A 44 15.44 -11.93 24.55
CA GLN A 44 16.06 -10.65 24.19
C GLN A 44 15.82 -10.31 22.71
N ASP A 45 15.92 -11.29 21.82
CA ASP A 45 15.69 -11.09 20.38
C ASP A 45 14.24 -10.71 20.10
N ASP A 46 13.27 -11.34 20.79
CA ASP A 46 11.86 -10.99 20.68
C ASP A 46 11.56 -9.59 21.24
N LEU A 47 12.26 -9.15 22.29
CA LEU A 47 12.19 -7.76 22.77
C LEU A 47 12.70 -6.79 21.71
N VAL A 48 13.83 -7.09 21.06
CA VAL A 48 14.36 -6.26 19.97
C VAL A 48 13.37 -6.24 18.80
N ARG A 49 12.87 -7.40 18.38
CA ARG A 49 11.90 -7.53 17.28
C ARG A 49 10.63 -6.73 17.54
N SER A 50 10.07 -6.83 18.74
CA SER A 50 8.91 -6.04 19.16
C SER A 50 9.18 -4.54 19.08
N ASN A 51 10.36 -4.09 19.51
CA ASN A 51 10.74 -2.68 19.42
C ASN A 51 10.94 -2.22 17.98
N THR A 52 11.53 -3.05 17.11
CA THR A 52 11.69 -2.77 15.68
C THR A 52 10.32 -2.66 14.99
N TYR A 53 9.39 -3.59 15.26
CA TYR A 53 8.00 -3.47 14.79
C TYR A 53 7.35 -2.17 15.25
N ALA A 54 7.50 -1.80 16.52
CA ALA A 54 6.92 -0.58 17.06
C ALA A 54 7.46 0.69 16.38
N LEU A 55 8.75 0.69 16.00
CA LEU A 55 9.40 1.81 15.33
C LEU A 55 8.95 1.95 13.86
N LEU A 56 8.66 0.81 13.21
CA LEU A 56 8.15 0.74 11.84
C LEU A 56 6.61 0.85 11.74
N GLY A 57 5.91 1.11 12.84
CA GLY A 57 4.45 1.31 12.84
C GLY A 57 3.59 0.04 12.89
N PHE A 58 4.19 -1.15 13.01
CA PHE A 58 3.47 -2.41 13.16
C PHE A 58 2.92 -2.58 14.58
N HIS A 59 1.90 -1.81 14.98
CA HIS A 59 1.46 -1.76 16.37
C HIS A 59 0.88 -3.09 16.87
N LYS A 60 0.14 -3.83 16.03
CA LYS A 60 -0.40 -5.13 16.41
C LYS A 60 0.72 -6.16 16.52
N SER A 61 1.59 -6.24 15.52
CA SER A 61 2.70 -7.21 15.54
C SER A 61 3.68 -6.92 16.68
N ALA A 62 3.97 -5.65 16.97
CA ALA A 62 4.80 -5.24 18.09
C ALA A 62 4.21 -5.69 19.43
N TYR A 63 2.90 -5.50 19.64
CA TYR A 63 2.18 -5.90 20.85
C TYR A 63 2.19 -7.42 21.01
N GLU A 64 1.83 -8.18 19.98
CA GLU A 64 1.75 -9.65 20.06
C GLU A 64 3.11 -10.27 20.40
N VAL A 65 4.21 -9.75 19.82
CA VAL A 65 5.55 -10.21 20.21
C VAL A 65 5.87 -9.82 21.66
N PHE A 66 5.65 -8.55 22.05
CA PHE A 66 5.96 -8.07 23.39
C PHE A 66 5.22 -8.87 24.48
N LYS A 67 3.95 -9.21 24.22
CA LYS A 67 3.08 -9.98 25.11
C LYS A 67 3.66 -11.32 25.52
N THR A 68 4.41 -11.96 24.62
CA THR A 68 5.01 -13.28 24.90
C THR A 68 6.23 -13.22 25.82
N VAL A 69 6.90 -12.06 25.91
CA VAL A 69 8.19 -11.91 26.61
C VAL A 69 8.15 -10.97 27.80
N ALA A 70 7.13 -10.12 27.91
CA ALA A 70 7.06 -9.09 28.94
C ALA A 70 6.95 -9.67 30.36
N ASP A 71 7.68 -9.06 31.28
CA ASP A 71 7.56 -9.29 32.71
C ASP A 71 6.56 -8.29 33.31
N LEU A 72 5.33 -8.74 33.57
CA LEU A 72 4.28 -7.90 34.14
C LEU A 72 4.51 -7.53 35.61
N THR A 73 5.50 -8.14 36.28
CA THR A 73 5.94 -7.71 37.62
C THR A 73 6.79 -6.43 37.53
N ASN A 74 7.41 -6.19 36.38
CA ASN A 74 8.12 -4.95 36.08
C ASN A 74 7.11 -3.87 35.67
N ARG A 75 6.94 -2.86 36.53
CA ARG A 75 6.02 -1.73 36.28
C ARG A 75 6.25 -1.04 34.93
N LYS A 76 7.50 -0.93 34.45
CA LYS A 76 7.79 -0.28 33.15
C LYS A 76 7.26 -1.11 31.99
N GLU A 77 7.43 -2.43 32.05
CA GLU A 77 6.95 -3.35 31.03
C GLU A 77 5.42 -3.47 31.07
N ALA A 78 4.82 -3.49 32.26
CA ALA A 78 3.37 -3.45 32.41
C ALA A 78 2.74 -2.19 31.78
N THR A 79 3.31 -1.00 32.04
CA THR A 79 2.85 0.24 31.40
C THR A 79 3.04 0.21 29.89
N LYS A 80 4.19 -0.26 29.41
CA LYS A 80 4.44 -0.40 27.97
C LYS A 80 3.43 -1.35 27.31
N MET A 81 3.11 -2.47 27.96
CA MET A 81 2.13 -3.44 27.48
C MET A 81 0.76 -2.78 27.25
N TYR A 82 0.29 -2.01 28.24
CA TYR A 82 -0.99 -1.31 28.14
C TYR A 82 -1.04 -0.34 26.95
N VAL A 83 0.01 0.48 26.77
CA VAL A 83 0.09 1.41 25.63
C VAL A 83 0.12 0.68 24.29
N MET A 84 0.88 -0.41 24.20
CA MET A 84 0.96 -1.22 22.98
C MET A 84 -0.38 -1.89 22.66
N GLU A 85 -1.10 -2.37 23.67
CA GLU A 85 -2.43 -2.96 23.51
C GLU A 85 -3.43 -1.95 22.94
N GLU A 86 -3.47 -0.74 23.47
CA GLU A 86 -4.37 0.32 23.00
C GLU A 86 -4.08 0.70 21.55
N LYS A 87 -2.79 0.81 21.18
CA LYS A 87 -2.39 1.05 19.78
C LYS A 87 -2.74 -0.13 18.87
N ALA A 88 -2.52 -1.37 19.32
CA ALA A 88 -2.87 -2.56 18.56
C ALA A 88 -4.36 -2.66 18.27
N LYS A 89 -5.23 -2.25 19.22
CA LYS A 89 -6.69 -2.20 19.03
C LYS A 89 -7.12 -1.12 18.05
N SER A 90 -6.58 0.09 18.21
CA SER A 90 -7.00 1.28 17.45
C SER A 90 -6.40 1.32 16.04
N HIS A 91 -5.10 1.10 15.91
CA HIS A 91 -4.34 1.33 14.65
C HIS A 91 -3.97 0.03 13.93
N LYS A 92 -3.88 -1.10 14.65
CA LYS A 92 -3.41 -2.38 14.12
C LYS A 92 -2.06 -2.23 13.40
N ASP A 93 -1.87 -2.84 12.23
CA ASP A 93 -0.69 -2.66 11.37
C ASP A 93 -1.06 -1.85 10.12
N ASN A 94 -2.00 -0.90 10.24
CA ASN A 94 -2.51 -0.13 9.09
C ASN A 94 -1.61 1.06 8.70
N PHE A 95 -0.76 1.54 9.61
CA PHE A 95 0.06 2.76 9.45
C PHE A 95 1.55 2.42 9.45
N ILE A 96 1.92 1.37 8.72
CA ILE A 96 3.30 0.89 8.69
C ILE A 96 4.15 1.79 7.78
N ILE A 97 5.40 1.99 8.15
CA ILE A 97 6.40 2.59 7.27
C ILE A 97 6.87 1.49 6.32
N LYS A 98 6.51 1.58 5.03
CA LYS A 98 6.73 0.51 4.05
C LYS A 98 8.20 0.30 3.70
N ASP A 99 8.60 -0.96 3.48
CA ASP A 99 9.87 -1.31 2.85
C ASP A 99 9.76 -1.13 1.33
N ILE A 100 10.12 0.05 0.82
CA ILE A 100 9.97 0.41 -0.60
C ILE A 100 10.59 -0.62 -1.57
N ARG A 101 11.62 -1.36 -1.13
CA ARG A 101 12.32 -2.37 -1.94
C ARG A 101 11.37 -3.48 -2.40
N LYS A 102 10.30 -3.75 -1.64
CA LYS A 102 9.26 -4.74 -1.96
C LYS A 102 8.23 -4.24 -2.97
N TYR A 103 8.19 -2.95 -3.26
CA TYR A 103 7.17 -2.33 -4.11
C TYR A 103 7.68 -1.86 -5.47
N ARG A 104 9.00 -1.68 -5.60
CA ARG A 104 9.71 -1.23 -6.81
C ARG A 104 9.65 -2.20 -7.97
N GLU A 105 9.52 -3.49 -7.71
CA GLU A 105 9.50 -4.49 -8.77
C GLU A 105 8.31 -4.23 -9.70
N LYS A 106 8.61 -4.09 -11.00
CA LYS A 106 7.60 -3.90 -12.04
C LYS A 106 6.80 -5.19 -12.18
N LYS A 107 5.49 -5.09 -11.99
CA LYS A 107 4.55 -6.19 -12.15
C LYS A 107 4.07 -6.24 -13.58
N GLU A 108 4.06 -7.44 -14.15
CA GLU A 108 3.51 -7.65 -15.49
C GLU A 108 1.99 -7.68 -15.44
N GLN A 109 1.37 -6.94 -16.35
CA GLN A 109 -0.08 -6.97 -16.53
C GLN A 109 -0.47 -8.33 -17.12
N PRO A 110 -1.35 -9.12 -16.47
CA PRO A 110 -1.78 -10.38 -17.04
C PRO A 110 -2.59 -10.13 -18.31
N LYS A 111 -2.43 -11.02 -19.29
CA LYS A 111 -3.23 -11.01 -20.51
C LYS A 111 -4.71 -11.19 -20.14
N LEU A 112 -5.51 -10.18 -20.43
CA LEU A 112 -6.96 -10.20 -20.23
C LEU A 112 -7.67 -10.68 -21.50
N GLU A 113 -8.74 -11.43 -21.30
CA GLU A 113 -9.60 -11.95 -22.36
C GLU A 113 -11.06 -11.71 -21.99
N LEU A 114 -11.97 -11.84 -22.96
CA LEU A 114 -13.40 -11.61 -22.76
C LEU A 114 -13.96 -12.40 -21.55
N SER A 115 -13.50 -13.63 -21.35
CA SER A 115 -13.95 -14.51 -20.27
C SER A 115 -13.58 -14.02 -18.87
N ASP A 116 -12.62 -13.08 -18.74
CA ASP A 116 -12.23 -12.49 -17.45
C ASP A 116 -13.25 -11.47 -16.93
N PHE A 117 -14.11 -10.96 -17.82
CA PHE A 117 -15.12 -9.95 -17.51
C PHE A 117 -16.48 -10.60 -17.27
N VAL A 118 -16.99 -10.45 -16.06
CA VAL A 118 -18.25 -11.03 -15.62
C VAL A 118 -19.28 -9.94 -15.42
N ALA A 119 -20.40 -10.02 -16.14
CA ALA A 119 -21.52 -9.10 -15.97
C ALA A 119 -22.12 -9.20 -14.56
N SER A 120 -22.43 -8.04 -13.99
CA SER A 120 -23.07 -7.91 -12.68
C SER A 120 -24.53 -8.35 -12.76
N LYS A 121 -24.93 -9.25 -11.86
CA LYS A 121 -26.36 -9.66 -11.72
C LYS A 121 -27.25 -8.55 -11.16
N LYS A 122 -26.67 -7.53 -10.51
CA LYS A 122 -27.41 -6.49 -9.77
C LYS A 122 -27.49 -5.15 -10.50
N THR A 123 -26.57 -4.90 -11.42
CA THR A 123 -26.40 -3.57 -12.03
C THR A 123 -26.21 -3.76 -13.52
N LYS A 124 -27.12 -3.20 -14.31
CA LYS A 124 -27.05 -3.27 -15.77
C LYS A 124 -25.77 -2.62 -16.28
N ASN A 125 -25.22 -3.14 -17.37
CA ASN A 125 -24.00 -2.67 -18.04
C ASN A 125 -22.74 -2.60 -17.15
N LYS A 126 -22.77 -3.21 -15.97
CA LYS A 126 -21.61 -3.27 -15.06
C LYS A 126 -20.93 -4.62 -15.21
N PHE A 127 -19.62 -4.59 -15.37
CA PHE A 127 -18.76 -5.77 -15.42
C PHE A 127 -17.75 -5.70 -14.28
N LYS A 128 -17.35 -6.88 -13.79
CA LYS A 128 -16.24 -7.05 -12.85
C LYS A 128 -15.16 -7.89 -13.52
N ILE A 129 -13.91 -7.64 -13.17
CA ILE A 129 -12.81 -8.58 -13.47
C ILE A 129 -12.77 -9.57 -12.30
N ALA A 130 -13.18 -10.82 -12.56
CA ALA A 130 -13.41 -11.81 -11.50
C ALA A 130 -12.36 -12.93 -11.46
N ASN A 131 -11.72 -13.20 -12.60
CA ASN A 131 -10.89 -14.40 -12.76
C ASN A 131 -9.39 -14.13 -12.57
N LYS A 132 -8.97 -12.86 -12.60
CA LYS A 132 -7.57 -12.45 -12.50
C LYS A 132 -7.45 -11.22 -11.61
N ASN A 133 -6.38 -11.17 -10.84
CA ASN A 133 -5.90 -9.90 -10.30
C ASN A 133 -5.26 -9.12 -11.45
N ILE A 134 -5.34 -7.80 -11.42
CA ILE A 134 -4.75 -6.94 -12.46
C ILE A 134 -3.80 -5.93 -11.83
N VAL A 135 -3.00 -5.25 -12.65
CA VAL A 135 -2.04 -4.27 -12.18
C VAL A 135 -2.57 -2.86 -12.44
N ILE A 136 -2.75 -2.08 -11.38
CA ILE A 136 -3.08 -0.64 -11.45
C ILE A 136 -2.01 0.10 -10.66
N PHE A 137 -1.36 1.09 -11.25
CA PHE A 137 -0.26 1.85 -10.63
C PHE A 137 0.89 0.96 -10.09
N ASN A 138 1.24 -0.08 -10.84
CA ASN A 138 2.19 -1.12 -10.44
C ASN A 138 1.80 -1.90 -9.16
N LYS A 139 0.52 -1.85 -8.75
CA LYS A 139 -0.03 -2.59 -7.61
C LYS A 139 -0.91 -3.73 -8.09
N LEU A 140 -0.74 -4.90 -7.47
CA LEU A 140 -1.61 -6.04 -7.74
C LEU A 140 -2.97 -5.77 -7.10
N THR A 141 -3.93 -5.38 -7.91
CA THR A 141 -5.30 -5.11 -7.48
C THR A 141 -6.10 -6.40 -7.52
N GLU A 142 -6.64 -6.77 -6.36
CA GLU A 142 -7.46 -7.96 -6.21
C GLU A 142 -8.71 -7.93 -7.11
N LYS A 143 -9.13 -9.12 -7.54
CA LYS A 143 -10.43 -9.32 -8.19
C LYS A 143 -11.55 -8.61 -7.42
N GLU A 144 -12.56 -8.16 -8.16
CA GLU A 144 -13.71 -7.40 -7.64
C GLU A 144 -13.47 -5.95 -7.19
N LYS A 145 -12.22 -5.51 -6.96
CA LYS A 145 -11.91 -4.09 -6.71
C LYS A 145 -12.01 -3.23 -7.95
N VAL A 146 -12.01 -3.85 -9.13
CA VAL A 146 -12.16 -3.17 -10.42
C VAL A 146 -13.53 -3.42 -11.02
N SER A 147 -14.20 -2.33 -11.38
CA SER A 147 -15.50 -2.34 -12.04
C SER A 147 -15.48 -1.54 -13.33
N VAL A 148 -16.13 -2.08 -14.35
CA VAL A 148 -16.24 -1.45 -15.67
C VAL A 148 -17.71 -1.20 -15.95
N TYR A 149 -18.06 0.02 -16.34
CA TYR A 149 -19.40 0.43 -16.73
C TYR A 149 -19.40 0.78 -18.20
N LEU A 150 -20.35 0.20 -18.94
CA LEU A 150 -20.47 0.36 -20.39
C LEU A 150 -21.77 1.06 -20.75
N PRO A 151 -21.89 1.63 -21.96
CA PRO A 151 -23.15 2.23 -22.40
C PRO A 151 -24.20 1.14 -22.72
N ASN A 152 -23.76 -0.07 -23.06
CA ASN A 152 -24.60 -1.23 -23.34
C ASN A 152 -23.96 -2.51 -22.79
N GLU A 153 -24.63 -3.65 -22.95
CA GLU A 153 -24.18 -4.96 -22.42
C GLU A 153 -23.17 -5.69 -23.33
N HIS A 154 -22.81 -5.13 -24.49
CA HIS A 154 -21.92 -5.75 -25.47
C HIS A 154 -20.45 -5.38 -25.24
N ILE A 155 -19.84 -6.00 -24.23
CA ILE A 155 -18.44 -5.76 -23.87
C ILE A 155 -17.46 -6.09 -25.00
N GLU A 156 -17.81 -6.99 -25.92
CA GLU A 156 -16.98 -7.36 -27.06
C GLU A 156 -16.60 -6.15 -27.91
N GLY A 157 -17.50 -5.16 -28.03
CA GLY A 157 -17.26 -3.92 -28.78
C GLY A 157 -16.34 -2.91 -28.08
N TYR A 158 -15.93 -3.19 -26.84
CA TYR A 158 -15.11 -2.32 -25.99
C TYR A 158 -13.88 -3.02 -25.43
N LEU A 159 -13.72 -4.33 -25.65
CA LEU A 159 -12.72 -5.16 -25.00
C LEU A 159 -11.30 -4.62 -25.17
N ASP A 160 -10.87 -4.38 -26.41
CA ASP A 160 -9.51 -3.88 -26.70
C ASP A 160 -9.28 -2.53 -26.02
N LYS A 161 -10.26 -1.63 -26.08
CA LYS A 161 -10.19 -0.30 -25.45
C LYS A 161 -10.07 -0.39 -23.92
N ILE A 162 -10.79 -1.32 -23.28
CA ILE A 162 -10.68 -1.55 -21.83
C ILE A 162 -9.29 -2.09 -21.49
N ILE A 163 -8.80 -3.06 -22.25
CA ILE A 163 -7.50 -3.70 -22.02
C ILE A 163 -6.36 -2.69 -22.21
N ASP A 164 -6.39 -1.91 -23.29
CA ASP A 164 -5.41 -0.84 -23.54
C ASP A 164 -5.40 0.20 -22.42
N TYR A 165 -6.58 0.56 -21.92
CA TYR A 165 -6.69 1.50 -20.82
C TYR A 165 -6.14 0.94 -19.49
N ILE A 166 -6.43 -0.33 -19.17
CA ILE A 166 -5.84 -1.00 -18.00
C ILE A 166 -4.32 -1.11 -18.14
N ASN A 167 -3.82 -1.41 -19.34
CA ASN A 167 -2.38 -1.41 -19.63
C ASN A 167 -1.76 -0.03 -19.39
N TRP A 168 -2.42 1.05 -19.81
CA TRP A 168 -1.96 2.41 -19.53
C TRP A 168 -1.95 2.72 -18.02
N LEU A 169 -3.02 2.37 -17.29
CA LEU A 169 -3.08 2.52 -15.82
C LEU A 169 -1.94 1.78 -15.10
N SER A 170 -1.43 0.68 -15.65
CA SER A 170 -0.29 -0.02 -15.07
C SER A 170 1.06 0.70 -15.28
N ASN A 171 1.15 1.65 -16.21
CA ASN A 171 2.39 2.31 -16.64
C ASN A 171 2.40 3.85 -16.49
N CYS A 172 1.33 4.48 -16.02
CA CYS A 172 1.18 5.93 -15.96
C CYS A 172 1.93 6.62 -14.77
N LYS A 173 3.11 6.10 -14.40
CA LYS A 173 3.89 6.60 -13.24
C LYS A 173 4.23 8.09 -13.39
N THR A 174 4.75 8.46 -14.55
CA THR A 174 5.21 9.82 -14.82
C THR A 174 4.04 10.80 -14.77
N GLU A 175 2.92 10.45 -15.40
CA GLU A 175 1.71 11.26 -15.43
C GLU A 175 1.14 11.51 -14.02
N LEU A 176 1.19 10.52 -13.13
CA LEU A 176 0.74 10.67 -11.74
C LEU A 176 1.64 11.61 -10.94
N ILE A 177 2.97 11.40 -11.01
CA ILE A 177 3.94 12.22 -10.28
C ILE A 177 3.90 13.67 -10.77
N ASP A 178 3.88 13.86 -12.09
CA ASP A 178 3.86 15.19 -12.70
C ASP A 178 2.57 15.93 -12.33
N PHE A 179 1.40 15.27 -12.39
CA PHE A 179 0.15 15.88 -11.97
C PHE A 179 0.20 16.31 -10.50
N TYR A 180 0.61 15.41 -9.61
CA TYR A 180 0.66 15.70 -8.17
C TYR A 180 1.55 16.93 -7.87
N ASN A 181 2.76 16.94 -8.42
CA ASN A 181 3.73 18.00 -8.17
C ASN A 181 3.32 19.35 -8.76
N ASN A 182 2.50 19.36 -9.83
CA ASN A 182 2.01 20.60 -10.43
C ASN A 182 0.77 21.15 -9.70
N GLU A 183 -0.15 20.27 -9.31
CA GLU A 183 -1.49 20.67 -8.86
C GLU A 183 -1.68 20.63 -7.33
N CYS A 184 -1.02 19.71 -6.61
CA CYS A 184 -1.25 19.51 -5.18
C CYS A 184 -0.35 20.38 -4.28
N ASN A 185 0.88 20.72 -4.70
CA ASN A 185 1.81 21.67 -4.07
C ASN A 185 2.11 21.57 -2.55
N GLU A 186 1.67 20.53 -1.85
CA GLU A 186 1.87 20.34 -0.40
C GLU A 186 3.12 19.50 -0.08
N ASP A 187 3.33 18.42 -0.83
CA ASP A 187 4.48 17.51 -0.74
C ASP A 187 5.10 17.30 -2.13
N THR A 188 6.29 16.69 -2.16
CA THR A 188 6.96 16.34 -3.43
C THR A 188 6.83 14.85 -3.73
N ALA A 189 5.89 14.51 -4.62
CA ALA A 189 5.77 13.18 -5.16
C ALA A 189 7.04 12.79 -5.94
N ASN A 190 7.55 11.60 -5.65
CA ASN A 190 8.69 11.01 -6.33
C ASN A 190 8.45 9.51 -6.55
N GLU A 191 9.48 8.77 -6.97
CA GLU A 191 9.33 7.33 -7.22
C GLU A 191 8.94 6.55 -5.96
N ASN A 192 9.45 6.92 -4.78
CA ASN A 192 9.09 6.26 -3.53
C ASN A 192 7.61 6.44 -3.21
N TRP A 193 7.08 7.66 -3.38
CA TRP A 193 5.65 7.93 -3.23
C TRP A 193 4.80 7.06 -4.17
N TYR A 194 5.17 6.99 -5.46
CA TYR A 194 4.46 6.13 -6.40
C TYR A 194 4.53 4.64 -6.01
N ASP A 195 5.69 4.18 -5.55
CA ASP A 195 5.90 2.81 -5.11
C ASP A 195 5.02 2.46 -3.91
N THR A 196 4.74 3.41 -3.03
CA THR A 196 3.97 3.19 -1.81
C THR A 196 2.47 3.45 -1.93
N LEU A 197 2.00 3.97 -3.07
CA LEU A 197 0.56 4.11 -3.36
C LEU A 197 -0.20 2.81 -3.09
N GLU A 198 -1.44 2.96 -2.61
CA GLU A 198 -2.37 1.86 -2.41
C GLU A 198 -3.59 2.05 -3.32
N VAL A 199 -4.10 0.94 -3.87
CA VAL A 199 -5.31 0.95 -4.71
C VAL A 199 -6.41 0.17 -4.00
N TYR A 200 -7.40 0.90 -3.50
CA TYR A 200 -8.54 0.31 -2.79
C TYR A 200 -9.67 -0.08 -3.73
N SER A 201 -9.97 0.78 -4.71
CA SER A 201 -10.97 0.50 -5.74
C SER A 201 -10.71 1.26 -7.03
N THR A 202 -11.19 0.69 -8.14
CA THR A 202 -11.08 1.28 -9.47
C THR A 202 -12.43 1.16 -10.18
N ARG A 203 -12.94 2.29 -10.67
CA ARG A 203 -14.16 2.37 -11.47
C ARG A 203 -13.83 2.95 -12.83
N ILE A 204 -13.96 2.15 -13.87
CA ILE A 204 -13.81 2.56 -15.26
C ILE A 204 -15.21 2.70 -15.86
N ILE A 205 -15.47 3.80 -16.55
CA ILE A 205 -16.74 4.10 -17.22
C ILE A 205 -16.42 4.43 -18.66
N ILE A 206 -17.09 3.77 -19.60
CA ILE A 206 -17.04 4.13 -21.02
C ILE A 206 -18.40 4.70 -21.41
N GLU A 207 -18.40 5.88 -22.02
CA GLU A 207 -19.61 6.53 -22.51
C GLU A 207 -19.93 6.19 -23.97
N ASP A 208 -21.12 6.59 -24.43
CA ASP A 208 -21.54 6.47 -25.83
C ASP A 208 -20.59 7.23 -26.79
N SER A 209 -20.01 8.34 -26.33
CA SER A 209 -18.98 9.12 -27.06
C SER A 209 -17.67 8.36 -27.26
N ARG A 210 -17.54 7.18 -26.62
CA ARG A 210 -16.32 6.39 -26.44
C ARG A 210 -15.32 7.02 -25.46
N ASP A 211 -15.59 8.14 -24.81
CA ASP A 211 -14.70 8.64 -23.76
C ASP A 211 -14.63 7.65 -22.58
N ILE A 212 -13.46 7.58 -21.95
CA ILE A 212 -13.25 6.79 -20.74
C ILE A 212 -13.11 7.75 -19.56
N PHE A 213 -13.87 7.49 -18.50
CA PHE A 213 -13.70 8.11 -17.20
C PHE A 213 -13.28 7.05 -16.20
N CYS A 214 -12.30 7.37 -15.37
CA CYS A 214 -11.84 6.46 -14.33
C CYS A 214 -11.69 7.19 -13.01
N SER A 215 -12.28 6.59 -11.98
CA SER A 215 -12.15 7.02 -10.60
C SER A 215 -11.41 5.92 -9.84
N ILE A 216 -10.29 6.28 -9.22
CA ILE A 216 -9.49 5.38 -8.39
C ILE A 216 -9.46 5.95 -6.98
N SER A 217 -9.88 5.14 -6.02
CA SER A 217 -9.74 5.45 -4.60
C SER A 217 -8.59 4.63 -4.02
N GLY A 218 -7.72 5.30 -3.28
CA GLY A 218 -6.47 4.76 -2.78
C GLY A 218 -5.99 5.46 -1.53
N GLY A 219 -4.73 5.24 -1.19
CA GLY A 219 -4.03 5.91 -0.11
C GLY A 219 -2.56 6.06 -0.44
N ASP A 220 -1.87 6.88 0.34
CA ASP A 220 -0.43 7.09 0.20
C ASP A 220 0.25 7.26 1.56
N ASP A 221 1.56 7.54 1.52
CA ASP A 221 2.36 7.72 2.72
C ASP A 221 2.44 9.20 3.17
N PHE A 222 1.92 10.16 2.41
CA PHE A 222 1.87 11.57 2.81
C PHE A 222 0.74 11.79 3.83
N TYR A 223 -0.45 11.26 3.53
CA TYR A 223 -1.63 11.42 4.37
C TYR A 223 -2.29 10.07 4.66
N GLN A 224 -1.64 9.26 5.50
CA GLN A 224 -2.05 7.87 5.78
C GLN A 224 -3.45 7.72 6.40
N ASP A 225 -4.03 8.79 6.95
CA ASP A 225 -5.38 8.84 7.50
C ASP A 225 -6.44 9.34 6.50
N HIS A 226 -6.04 9.71 5.28
CA HIS A 226 -6.92 10.18 4.21
C HIS A 226 -7.01 9.19 3.06
N LEU A 227 -8.14 9.20 2.36
CA LEU A 227 -8.30 8.57 1.06
C LEU A 227 -7.77 9.51 -0.02
N LEU A 228 -6.97 8.98 -0.94
CA LEU A 228 -6.56 9.68 -2.16
C LEU A 228 -7.50 9.24 -3.29
N ASP A 229 -8.34 10.15 -3.75
CA ASP A 229 -9.21 9.94 -4.91
C ASP A 229 -8.61 10.59 -6.15
N ILE A 230 -8.46 9.79 -7.20
CA ILE A 230 -7.81 10.16 -8.47
C ILE A 230 -8.84 10.01 -9.60
N GLU A 231 -9.10 11.11 -10.29
CA GLU A 231 -10.01 11.14 -11.44
C GLU A 231 -9.21 11.30 -12.74
N ILE A 232 -9.55 10.47 -13.72
CA ILE A 232 -8.81 10.35 -14.98
C ILE A 232 -9.81 10.36 -16.13
N THR A 233 -9.53 11.17 -17.16
CA THR A 233 -10.29 11.15 -18.41
C THR A 233 -9.40 10.71 -19.56
N ASN A 234 -9.81 9.66 -20.27
CA ASN A 234 -9.12 8.98 -21.36
C ASN A 234 -7.73 8.44 -20.98
N SER A 235 -6.71 9.29 -20.83
CA SER A 235 -5.37 8.92 -20.32
C SER A 235 -4.70 10.15 -19.71
N THR A 236 -5.51 11.05 -19.15
CA THR A 236 -5.07 12.30 -18.55
C THR A 236 -5.63 12.38 -17.15
N ILE A 237 -4.74 12.52 -16.17
CA ILE A 237 -5.15 12.78 -14.78
C ILE A 237 -5.80 14.16 -14.74
N THR A 238 -7.02 14.22 -14.21
CA THR A 238 -7.82 15.44 -14.15
C THR A 238 -8.01 15.96 -12.73
N SER A 239 -7.87 15.10 -11.72
CA SER A 239 -7.98 15.50 -10.32
C SER A 239 -7.27 14.50 -9.40
N MET A 240 -6.73 15.01 -8.29
CA MET A 240 -6.30 14.25 -7.12
C MET A 240 -6.78 14.99 -5.88
N ILE A 241 -7.55 14.33 -5.02
CA ILE A 241 -8.15 14.95 -3.83
C ILE A 241 -7.98 14.02 -2.63
N TYR A 242 -7.57 14.59 -1.49
CA TYR A 242 -7.58 13.91 -0.21
C TYR A 242 -8.94 14.07 0.49
N ASN A 243 -9.52 12.95 0.92
CA ASN A 243 -10.79 12.88 1.64
C ASN A 243 -10.56 12.21 3.00
N GLY A 244 -10.83 12.94 4.10
CA GLY A 244 -10.69 12.48 5.50
C GLY A 244 -11.98 12.56 6.29
#